data_AF-A0A957VUG7-F1
#
_entry.id   AF-A0A957VUG7-F1
#
_cell.length_a   1.000
_cell.length_b   1.000
_cell.length_c   1.000
_cell.angle_alpha   90.00
_cell.angle_beta   90.00
_cell.angle_gamma   90.00
#
_symmetry.space_group_name_H-M   'P 1'
#
loop_
_entity.id
_entity.type
_entity.pdbx_description
1 polymer ?
#
loop_
_entity_poly.entity_id
_entity_poly.type
_entity_poly.pdbx_seq_one_letter_code
_entity_poly.pdbx_strand_id
1 'polypeptide(L)'
;NSPGQPLVDQFDAPELAPVRDLFLDGAHFLYGHTMLGRYGTFGYTSDWAGGHFDTRRAANTFYTAVGRSLPPGTRGIEIVKSLSPDSSPQEILAAL
;
A
#
# COMPACT_ATOMS: atom_id res chain seq x y z
N ASN A 1 18.70 20.88 3.86
CA ASN A 1 18.49 20.86 5.32
C ASN A 1 19.16 22.06 5.94
N SER A 2 18.38 23.08 6.31
CA SER A 2 18.90 24.23 7.05
C SER A 2 19.04 23.87 8.53
N PRO A 3 20.08 24.30 9.24
CA PRO A 3 20.22 24.06 10.67
C PRO A 3 19.00 24.61 11.43
N GLY A 4 18.34 23.76 12.23
CA GLY A 4 17.20 24.13 13.07
C GLY A 4 15.81 23.78 12.53
N GLN A 5 15.69 23.26 11.31
CA GLN A 5 14.42 22.67 10.84
C GLN A 5 14.28 21.22 11.35
N PRO A 6 13.07 20.78 11.77
CA PRO A 6 12.83 19.38 12.09
C PRO A 6 13.21 18.49 10.90
N LEU A 7 13.63 17.26 11.17
CA LEU A 7 13.80 16.27 10.11
C LEU A 7 12.45 16.10 9.38
N VAL A 8 12.47 16.13 8.05
CA VAL A 8 11.27 16.01 7.20
C VAL A 8 10.46 14.74 7.52
N ASP A 9 11.11 13.70 8.06
CA ASP A 9 10.50 12.41 8.38
C ASP A 9 10.15 12.23 9.88
N GLN A 10 10.12 13.30 10.68
CA GLN A 10 9.72 13.21 12.08
C GLN A 10 8.19 13.21 12.23
N PHE A 11 7.58 12.04 12.06
CA PHE A 11 6.13 11.85 12.22
C PHE A 11 5.63 11.95 13.66
N ASP A 12 6.52 12.01 14.65
CA ASP A 12 6.21 12.18 16.07
C ASP A 12 6.03 13.66 16.48
N ALA A 13 6.06 14.60 15.53
CA ALA A 13 5.83 16.01 15.81
C ALA A 13 4.41 16.22 16.37
N PRO A 14 4.23 16.97 17.49
CA PRO A 14 2.92 17.20 18.11
C PRO A 14 1.88 17.76 17.13
N GLU A 15 2.30 18.57 16.17
CA GLU A 15 1.45 19.18 15.14
C GLU A 15 0.87 18.14 14.17
N LEU A 16 1.57 17.02 13.96
CA LEU A 16 1.12 15.92 13.11
C LEU A 16 0.27 14.91 13.87
N ALA A 17 0.28 14.91 15.20
CA ALA A 17 -0.44 13.92 16.00
C ALA A 17 -1.91 13.71 15.58
N PRO A 18 -2.71 14.74 15.24
CA PRO A 18 -4.10 14.54 14.82
C PRO A 18 -4.29 13.81 13.49
N VAL A 19 -3.27 13.80 12.64
CA VAL A 19 -3.35 13.32 11.25
C VAL A 19 -2.34 12.24 10.92
N ARG A 20 -1.40 11.95 11.82
CA ARG A 20 -0.28 11.03 11.62
C ARG A 20 -0.72 9.69 11.04
N ASP A 21 -1.70 9.05 11.67
CA ASP A 21 -2.15 7.73 11.25
C ASP A 21 -2.82 7.76 9.87
N LEU A 22 -3.55 8.84 9.55
CA LEU A 22 -4.13 9.04 8.21
C LEU A 22 -3.03 9.23 7.15
N PHE A 23 -1.95 9.93 7.48
CA PHE A 23 -0.79 10.08 6.59
C PHE A 23 -0.10 8.74 6.34
N LEU A 24 0.12 7.95 7.40
CA LEU A 24 0.72 6.62 7.29
C LEU A 24 -0.17 5.66 6.49
N ASP A 25 -1.49 5.67 6.73
CA ASP A 25 -2.45 4.87 5.97
C ASP A 25 -2.46 5.26 4.49
N GLY A 26 -2.38 6.55 4.18
CA GLY A 26 -2.27 7.06 2.81
C GLY A 26 -0.96 6.63 2.14
N ALA A 27 0.16 6.68 2.85
CA ALA A 27 1.46 6.25 2.35
C ALA A 27 1.47 4.74 2.06
N HIS A 28 0.95 3.92 2.98
CA HIS A 28 0.83 2.48 2.77
C HIS A 28 -0.15 2.15 1.64
N PHE A 29 -1.28 2.84 1.54
CA PHE A 29 -2.20 2.70 0.41
C PHE A 29 -1.49 2.93 -0.93
N LEU A 30 -0.78 4.06 -1.05
CA LEU A 30 -0.03 4.44 -2.25
C LEU A 30 0.99 3.35 -2.61
N TYR A 31 1.80 2.95 -1.63
CA TYR A 31 2.82 1.92 -1.82
C TYR A 31 2.21 0.58 -2.25
N GLY A 32 1.18 0.10 -1.55
CA GLY A 32 0.55 -1.19 -1.83
C GLY A 32 -0.06 -1.26 -3.22
N HIS A 33 -0.85 -0.24 -3.61
CA HIS A 33 -1.46 -0.25 -4.94
C HIS A 33 -0.44 -0.03 -6.06
N THR A 34 0.62 0.76 -5.83
CA THR A 34 1.68 0.96 -6.82
C THR A 34 2.45 -0.34 -7.03
N MET A 35 2.79 -1.05 -5.96
CA MET A 35 3.51 -2.33 -6.07
C MET A 35 2.71 -3.38 -6.84
N LEU A 36 1.44 -3.57 -6.47
CA LEU A 36 0.56 -4.53 -7.13
C LEU A 36 0.26 -4.16 -8.59
N GLY A 37 0.06 -2.88 -8.89
CA GLY A 37 -0.18 -2.43 -10.26
C GLY A 37 1.08 -2.38 -11.13
N ARG A 38 2.26 -2.12 -10.57
CA ARG A 38 3.51 -1.99 -11.32
C ARG A 38 4.14 -3.33 -11.67
N TYR A 39 3.99 -4.32 -10.79
CA TYR A 39 4.63 -5.63 -10.89
C TYR A 39 3.66 -6.80 -11.03
N GLY A 40 2.35 -6.54 -10.97
CA GLY A 40 1.27 -7.50 -11.24
C GLY A 40 0.15 -6.84 -12.04
N THR A 41 -1.06 -7.39 -11.97
CA THR A 41 -2.25 -6.91 -12.68
C THR A 41 -3.33 -6.33 -11.76
N PHE A 42 -3.05 -6.25 -10.46
CA PHE A 42 -4.02 -5.90 -9.40
C PHE A 42 -3.97 -4.41 -9.04
N GLY A 43 -3.88 -3.53 -10.04
CA GLY A 43 -3.84 -2.09 -9.81
C GLY A 43 -5.17 -1.54 -9.28
N TYR A 44 -5.15 -0.41 -8.56
CA TYR A 44 -6.35 0.20 -7.96
C TYR A 44 -7.52 0.43 -8.94
N THR A 45 -7.21 0.75 -10.20
CA THR A 45 -8.20 1.00 -11.27
C THR A 45 -8.25 -0.13 -12.30
N SER A 46 -7.73 -1.32 -11.97
CA SER A 46 -7.75 -2.48 -12.87
C SER A 46 -9.13 -3.15 -12.91
N ASP A 47 -9.37 -3.94 -13.97
CA ASP A 47 -10.57 -4.77 -14.06
C ASP A 47 -10.65 -5.78 -12.89
N TRP A 48 -9.50 -6.30 -12.45
CA TRP A 48 -9.42 -7.15 -11.25
C TRP A 48 -9.98 -6.42 -10.01
N ALA A 49 -9.55 -5.18 -9.77
CA ALA A 49 -10.04 -4.40 -8.64
C ALA A 49 -11.55 -4.11 -8.76
N GLY A 50 -12.02 -3.81 -9.97
CA GLY A 50 -13.45 -3.62 -10.26
C GLY A 50 -14.29 -4.88 -10.05
N GLY A 51 -13.71 -6.06 -10.26
CA GLY A 51 -14.38 -7.35 -10.02
C GLY A 51 -14.39 -7.82 -8.56
N HIS A 52 -13.49 -7.29 -7.71
CA HIS A 52 -13.31 -7.74 -6.33
C HIS A 52 -13.78 -6.77 -5.24
N PHE A 53 -13.95 -5.48 -5.55
CA PHE A 53 -14.33 -4.48 -4.54
C PHE A 53 -15.54 -3.65 -4.95
N ASP A 54 -16.62 -3.75 -4.18
CA ASP A 54 -17.84 -2.98 -4.40
C ASP A 54 -17.71 -1.50 -3.98
N THR A 55 -16.74 -1.19 -3.11
CA THR A 55 -16.56 0.16 -2.56
C THR A 55 -15.10 0.58 -2.54
N ARG A 56 -14.88 1.89 -2.72
CA ARG A 56 -13.55 2.52 -2.54
C ARG A 56 -12.99 2.26 -1.14
N ARG A 57 -13.84 2.18 -0.12
CA ARG A 57 -13.41 1.88 1.25
C ARG A 57 -12.83 0.47 1.36
N ALA A 58 -13.48 -0.52 0.75
CA ALA A 58 -13.00 -1.90 0.75
C ALA A 58 -11.67 -2.01 -0.02
N ALA A 59 -11.59 -1.41 -1.22
CA ALA A 59 -10.36 -1.35 -1.99
C ALA A 59 -9.23 -0.67 -1.21
N ASN A 60 -9.46 0.51 -0.65
CA ASN A 60 -8.46 1.23 0.16
C ASN A 60 -7.96 0.38 1.33
N THR A 61 -8.87 -0.29 2.05
CA THR A 61 -8.51 -1.18 3.17
C THR A 61 -7.56 -2.29 2.71
N PHE A 62 -7.85 -2.93 1.58
CA PHE A 62 -6.99 -3.95 1.00
C PHE A 62 -5.61 -3.40 0.62
N TYR A 63 -5.54 -2.32 -0.17
CA TYR A 63 -4.25 -1.78 -0.61
C TYR A 63 -3.41 -1.21 0.53
N THR A 64 -4.03 -0.62 1.55
CA THR A 64 -3.34 -0.20 2.78
C THR A 64 -2.75 -1.43 3.50
N ALA A 65 -3.51 -2.53 3.62
CA ALA A 65 -3.01 -3.76 4.23
C ALA A 65 -1.81 -4.34 3.45
N VAL A 66 -1.90 -4.38 2.12
CA VAL A 66 -0.78 -4.79 1.25
C VAL A 66 0.45 -3.92 1.50
N GLY A 67 0.29 -2.59 1.50
CA GLY A 67 1.42 -1.69 1.72
C GLY A 67 2.01 -1.73 3.12
N ARG A 68 1.28 -2.23 4.11
CA ARG A 68 1.79 -2.49 5.47
C ARG A 68 2.58 -3.79 5.57
N SER A 69 2.17 -4.82 4.83
CA SER A 69 2.78 -6.17 4.91
C SER A 69 3.92 -6.39 3.93
N LEU A 70 3.85 -5.80 2.73
CA LEU A 70 4.79 -6.08 1.66
C LEU A 70 6.18 -5.49 1.97
N PRO A 71 7.26 -6.29 1.97
CA PRO A 71 8.60 -5.78 2.21
C PRO A 71 9.08 -4.89 1.04
N PRO A 72 9.72 -3.74 1.31
CA PRO A 72 10.27 -2.90 0.26
C PRO A 72 11.44 -3.56 -0.48
N GLY A 73 11.68 -3.13 -1.72
CA GLY A 73 12.80 -3.59 -2.55
C GLY A 73 12.56 -4.92 -3.28
N THR A 74 13.65 -5.58 -3.67
CA THR A 74 13.64 -6.75 -4.56
C THR A 74 12.75 -7.87 -4.06
N ARG A 75 12.77 -8.15 -2.75
CA ARG A 75 11.94 -9.20 -2.15
C ARG A 75 10.44 -8.97 -2.37
N GLY A 76 9.94 -7.75 -2.17
CA GLY A 76 8.55 -7.42 -2.43
C GLY A 76 8.19 -7.53 -3.90
N ILE A 77 9.10 -7.13 -4.79
CA ILE A 77 8.91 -7.27 -6.24
C ILE A 77 8.77 -8.74 -6.64
N GLU A 78 9.60 -9.62 -6.08
CA GLU A 78 9.57 -11.06 -6.34
C GLU A 78 8.26 -11.69 -5.84
N ILE A 79 7.81 -11.34 -4.64
CA ILE A 79 6.51 -11.77 -4.10
C ILE A 79 5.40 -11.39 -5.07
N VAL A 80 5.30 -10.12 -5.47
CA VAL A 80 4.22 -9.66 -6.36
C VAL A 80 4.26 -10.35 -7.72
N LYS A 81 5.46 -10.55 -8.29
CA LYS A 81 5.63 -11.26 -9.58
C LYS A 81 5.28 -12.75 -9.51
N SER A 82 5.28 -13.35 -8.32
CA SER A 82 4.91 -14.75 -8.12
C SER A 82 3.40 -14.98 -7.99
N LEU A 83 2.61 -13.91 -7.81
CA LEU A 83 1.16 -14.01 -7.68
C LEU A 83 0.51 -14.39 -9.01
N SER A 84 -0.48 -15.29 -8.96
CA SER A 84 -1.30 -15.62 -10.12
C SER A 84 -2.24 -14.46 -10.45
N PRO A 85 -2.46 -14.08 -11.73
CA PRO A 85 -3.41 -13.04 -12.11
C PRO A 85 -4.86 -13.28 -11.62
N ASP A 86 -5.21 -14.53 -11.32
CA ASP A 86 -6.53 -14.92 -10.82
C ASP A 86 -6.63 -14.96 -9.28
N SER A 87 -5.56 -14.56 -8.57
CA SER A 87 -5.54 -14.58 -7.10
C SER A 87 -6.59 -13.63 -6.53
N SER A 88 -7.37 -14.11 -5.57
CA SER A 88 -8.30 -13.30 -4.78
C SER A 88 -7.56 -12.34 -3.84
N PRO A 89 -8.22 -11.26 -3.37
CA PRO A 89 -7.62 -10.36 -2.38
C PRO A 89 -7.10 -11.08 -1.12
N GLN A 90 -7.81 -12.11 -0.66
CA GLN A 90 -7.43 -12.89 0.52
C GLN A 90 -6.17 -13.72 0.26
N GLU A 91 -6.04 -14.35 -0.91
CA GLU A 91 -4.85 -15.11 -1.30
C GLU A 91 -3.64 -14.20 -1.46
N ILE A 92 -3.83 -13.01 -2.04
CA ILE A 92 -2.75 -12.01 -2.13
C ILE A 92 -2.25 -11.65 -0.74
N LEU A 93 -3.12 -11.31 0.21
CA LEU A 93 -2.72 -10.97 1.58
C LEU A 93 -2.05 -12.12 2.32
N ALA A 94 -2.46 -13.36 2.08
CA ALA A 94 -1.84 -14.54 2.70
C ALA A 94 -0.42 -14.82 2.20
N ALA A 95 -0.04 -14.27 1.04
CA ALA A 95 1.28 -14.46 0.42
C ALA A 95 2.32 -13.38 0.81
N LEU A 96 1.93 -12.35 1.57
CA LEU A 96 2.80 -11.24 1.99
C LEU A 96 3.46 -11.52 3.34
#